data_AF-A0A6I6GI29-F1
#
_entry.id   AF-A0A6I6GI29-F1
#
_cell.length_a   1.000
_cell.length_b   1.000
_cell.length_c   1.000
_cell.angle_alpha   90.00
_cell.angle_beta   90.00
_cell.angle_gamma   90.00
#
_symmetry.space_group_name_H-M   'P 1'
#
loop_
_entity.id
_entity.type
_entity.pdbx_description
1 polymer ?
#
loop_
_entity_poly.entity_id
_entity_poly.type
_entity_poly.pdbx_seq_one_letter_code
_entity_poly.pdbx_strand_id
1 'polypeptide(L)'
;MKISKSVAALAAATALVLAGCGAESGSDGGSSAATADGAALAEEAAAMVDEYRGVPSPDDLGAPIDISELEGETIYSIPIDSGAEFYADGEAAMAAVAEDAGINYVTFPADGTQTSYQQGIQQAINARAGAILLNGPLPETLGPQIDAARDAGIPVVPLHINDMDSGTSEGLEYEAFAPFNLAARLMALDAIAYHEGAPVNALIIQSSETGPSAGMVETMEETLEEFGPEGSKASVMNVSVPQWSTRIQDEVQSNLLRDPTINTVLPIYDNMATYASPGIQQAAAGRDVPIFTFNGTPSILQMVADGTVAMNVAENPDWVAYVNMDTAFRAMLGEEPIEGVSGPVRVIDETNVEETGNPPRSGEGFGDEYRDAYRELWGLI
;
A
#
# COMPACT_ATOMS: atom_id res chain seq x y z
N MET A 1 -17.41 -59.70 47.64
CA MET A 1 -18.80 -59.88 48.12
C MET A 1 -18.82 -59.93 49.64
N LYS A 2 -19.11 -58.80 50.29
CA LYS A 2 -19.78 -58.68 51.60
C LYS A 2 -19.87 -57.19 51.92
N ILE A 3 -21.11 -56.71 51.86
CA ILE A 3 -21.61 -55.41 52.29
C ILE A 3 -21.53 -55.37 53.82
N SER A 4 -21.18 -54.23 54.43
CA SER A 4 -22.15 -53.46 55.26
C SER A 4 -21.50 -52.48 56.26
N LYS A 5 -22.18 -51.33 56.37
CA LYS A 5 -22.37 -50.42 57.53
C LYS A 5 -21.21 -49.48 57.86
N SER A 6 -21.26 -48.18 57.53
CA SER A 6 -22.16 -47.11 58.03
C SER A 6 -22.01 -46.85 59.54
N VAL A 7 -21.57 -45.64 59.91
CA VAL A 7 -22.34 -44.60 60.63
C VAL A 7 -21.40 -43.64 61.40
N ALA A 8 -21.60 -42.35 61.08
CA ALA A 8 -21.51 -41.11 61.87
C ALA A 8 -20.24 -40.74 62.68
N ALA A 9 -19.75 -39.53 62.43
CA ALA A 9 -19.81 -38.46 63.43
C ALA A 9 -19.73 -37.08 62.76
N LEU A 10 -20.73 -36.27 63.06
CA LEU A 10 -20.91 -34.87 62.72
C LEU A 10 -20.07 -34.02 63.69
N ALA A 11 -19.27 -33.08 63.19
CA ALA A 11 -18.75 -31.97 63.99
C ALA A 11 -18.71 -30.72 63.12
N ALA A 12 -19.76 -29.90 63.25
CA ALA A 12 -19.78 -28.53 62.78
C ALA A 12 -19.00 -27.67 63.78
N ALA A 13 -17.99 -26.94 63.28
CA ALA A 13 -17.36 -25.83 64.00
C ALA A 13 -17.40 -24.61 63.09
N THR A 14 -18.36 -23.73 63.38
CA THR A 14 -18.47 -22.39 62.83
C THR A 14 -17.49 -21.48 63.56
N ALA A 15 -16.73 -20.68 62.82
CA ALA A 15 -16.36 -19.28 63.07
C ALA A 15 -14.90 -18.99 62.69
N LEU A 16 -14.69 -18.10 61.71
CA LEU A 16 -14.32 -16.71 61.94
C LEU A 16 -13.85 -16.11 60.60
N VAL A 17 -14.51 -15.03 60.19
CA VAL A 17 -14.03 -14.12 59.14
C VAL A 17 -12.81 -13.39 59.70
N LEU A 18 -11.67 -13.52 59.02
CA LEU A 18 -10.51 -12.66 59.19
C LEU A 18 -10.12 -12.14 57.81
N ALA A 19 -10.41 -10.87 57.58
CA ALA A 19 -9.84 -10.08 56.52
C ALA A 19 -8.31 -10.04 56.71
N GLY A 20 -7.59 -10.65 55.78
CA GLY A 20 -6.14 -10.59 55.70
C GLY A 20 -5.75 -10.00 54.36
N CYS A 21 -5.27 -8.75 54.38
CA CYS A 21 -4.53 -8.15 53.28
C CYS A 21 -3.25 -8.96 53.06
N GLY A 22 -3.19 -9.71 51.97
CA GLY A 22 -1.96 -10.28 51.43
C GLY A 22 -1.60 -9.52 50.17
N ALA A 23 -0.57 -8.68 50.26
CA ALA A 23 0.07 -8.08 49.09
C ALA A 23 0.89 -9.17 48.39
N GLU A 24 0.34 -9.75 47.32
CA GLU A 24 1.13 -10.45 46.31
C GLU A 24 1.44 -9.45 45.21
N SER A 25 2.69 -9.01 45.16
CA SER A 25 3.28 -8.32 44.02
C SER A 25 3.43 -9.33 42.88
N GLY A 26 2.31 -9.67 42.23
CA GLY A 26 2.31 -10.26 40.91
C GLY A 26 2.60 -9.15 39.91
N SER A 27 3.64 -9.34 39.09
CA SER A 27 3.83 -8.53 37.89
C SER A 27 2.70 -8.86 36.92
N ASP A 28 1.64 -8.07 36.94
CA ASP A 28 0.66 -8.04 35.86
C ASP A 28 1.38 -7.57 34.60
N GLY A 29 1.78 -8.52 33.76
CA GLY A 29 1.94 -8.27 32.33
C GLY A 29 0.54 -8.01 31.78
N GLY A 30 0.06 -6.79 31.95
CA GLY A 30 -1.25 -6.36 31.52
C GLY A 30 -1.36 -6.44 30.00
N SER A 31 -1.98 -7.50 29.50
CA SER A 31 -2.72 -7.41 28.25
C SER A 31 -3.83 -6.39 28.52
N SER A 32 -3.70 -5.20 27.93
CA SER A 32 -4.74 -4.17 27.95
C SER A 32 -5.98 -4.74 27.27
N ALA A 33 -6.95 -5.16 28.08
CA ALA A 33 -8.17 -5.77 27.60
C ALA A 33 -9.01 -4.77 26.80
N ALA A 34 -9.73 -5.25 25.78
CA ALA A 34 -10.65 -4.46 24.98
C ALA A 34 -11.65 -3.69 25.87
N THR A 35 -11.86 -2.42 25.54
CA THR A 35 -12.82 -1.54 26.23
C THR A 35 -14.07 -1.34 25.38
N ALA A 36 -15.19 -0.92 25.99
CA ALA A 36 -16.41 -0.63 25.23
C ALA A 36 -16.21 0.54 24.24
N ASP A 37 -15.45 1.56 24.64
CA ASP A 37 -15.09 2.68 23.76
C ASP A 37 -14.15 2.22 22.64
N GLY A 38 -13.18 1.34 22.94
CA GLY A 38 -12.31 0.73 21.94
C GLY A 38 -13.09 -0.12 20.92
N ALA A 39 -14.09 -0.88 21.35
CA ALA A 39 -14.92 -1.66 20.44
C ALA A 39 -15.75 -0.77 19.50
N ALA A 40 -16.24 0.37 19.97
CA ALA A 40 -16.95 1.33 19.12
C ALA A 40 -16.03 1.96 18.07
N LEU A 41 -14.79 2.30 18.44
CA LEU A 41 -13.76 2.77 17.50
C LEU A 41 -13.40 1.71 16.46
N ALA A 42 -13.29 0.44 16.87
CA ALA A 42 -13.04 -0.67 15.96
C ALA A 42 -14.19 -0.87 14.96
N GLU A 43 -15.45 -0.74 15.41
CA GLU A 43 -16.62 -0.80 14.52
C GLU A 43 -16.66 0.37 13.53
N GLU A 44 -16.30 1.58 13.98
CA GLU A 44 -16.18 2.75 13.12
C GLU A 44 -15.08 2.57 12.06
N ALA A 45 -13.89 2.10 12.48
CA ALA A 45 -12.79 1.81 11.57
C ALA A 45 -13.17 0.74 10.54
N ALA A 46 -13.84 -0.34 10.97
CA ALA A 46 -14.32 -1.39 10.07
C ALA A 46 -15.31 -0.83 9.03
N ALA A 47 -16.21 0.06 9.43
CA ALA A 47 -17.16 0.68 8.51
C ALA A 47 -16.45 1.54 7.44
N MET A 48 -15.40 2.29 7.81
CA MET A 48 -14.62 3.07 6.85
C MET A 48 -13.87 2.17 5.86
N VAL A 49 -13.32 1.04 6.32
CA VAL A 49 -12.62 0.09 5.45
C VAL A 49 -13.59 -0.63 4.50
N ASP A 50 -14.81 -0.93 4.95
CA ASP A 50 -15.83 -1.63 4.15
C ASP A 50 -16.20 -0.86 2.87
N GLU A 51 -16.14 0.46 2.89
CA GLU A 51 -16.38 1.33 1.73
C GLU A 51 -15.42 1.04 0.55
N TYR A 52 -14.24 0.47 0.82
CA TYR A 52 -13.19 0.21 -0.17
C TYR A 52 -13.10 -1.28 -0.60
N ARG A 53 -14.02 -2.14 -0.15
CA ARG A 53 -14.03 -3.56 -0.54
C ARG A 53 -14.74 -3.82 -1.87
N GLY A 54 -15.62 -2.90 -2.27
CA GLY A 54 -16.35 -2.96 -3.53
C GLY A 54 -15.42 -2.85 -4.74
N VAL A 55 -15.90 -3.30 -5.90
CA VAL A 55 -15.24 -3.00 -7.17
C VAL A 55 -15.38 -1.50 -7.44
N PRO A 56 -14.28 -0.75 -7.66
CA PRO A 56 -14.35 0.68 -7.94
C PRO A 56 -15.08 0.98 -9.26
N SER A 57 -15.74 2.15 -9.34
CA SER A 57 -16.44 2.62 -10.55
C SER A 57 -15.61 3.69 -11.29
N PRO A 58 -15.59 3.71 -12.64
CA PRO A 58 -14.87 4.71 -13.43
C PRO A 58 -15.71 5.98 -13.72
N ASP A 59 -16.49 6.48 -12.75
CA ASP A 59 -17.45 7.57 -13.00
C ASP A 59 -16.84 8.98 -13.02
N ASP A 60 -15.60 9.16 -12.55
CA ASP A 60 -14.95 10.47 -12.41
C ASP A 60 -13.57 10.51 -13.08
N LEU A 61 -13.57 10.43 -14.43
CA LEU A 61 -12.33 10.45 -15.24
C LEU A 61 -11.96 11.84 -15.77
N GLY A 62 -12.67 12.89 -15.35
CA GLY A 62 -12.51 14.25 -15.86
C GLY A 62 -13.16 14.51 -17.22
N ALA A 63 -12.76 15.59 -17.88
CA ALA A 63 -13.33 16.01 -19.15
C ALA A 63 -12.81 15.15 -20.32
N PRO A 64 -13.66 14.77 -21.30
CA PRO A 64 -13.22 14.05 -22.50
C PRO A 64 -12.15 14.82 -23.29
N ILE A 65 -11.21 14.07 -23.88
CA ILE A 65 -10.14 14.58 -24.75
C ILE A 65 -10.16 13.82 -26.07
N ASP A 66 -9.81 14.48 -27.18
CA ASP A 66 -9.67 13.82 -28.48
C ASP A 66 -8.19 13.54 -28.73
N ILE A 67 -7.80 12.26 -28.63
CA ILE A 67 -6.40 11.87 -28.79
C ILE A 67 -6.01 11.56 -30.24
N SER A 68 -6.90 11.78 -31.22
CA SER A 68 -6.65 11.42 -32.62
C SER A 68 -5.44 12.13 -33.23
N GLU A 69 -5.10 13.32 -32.77
CA GLU A 69 -3.89 14.05 -33.21
C GLU A 69 -2.58 13.44 -32.69
N LEU A 70 -2.64 12.56 -31.68
CA LEU A 70 -1.48 11.88 -31.11
C LEU A 70 -1.11 10.59 -31.85
N GLU A 71 -1.93 10.12 -32.80
CA GLU A 71 -1.68 8.87 -33.53
C GLU A 71 -0.29 8.90 -34.21
N GLY A 72 0.53 7.89 -33.92
CA GLY A 72 1.89 7.76 -34.44
C GLY A 72 2.96 8.55 -33.68
N GLU A 73 2.60 9.36 -32.67
CA GLU A 73 3.56 9.94 -31.74
C GLU A 73 4.28 8.85 -30.93
N THR A 74 5.32 9.24 -30.17
CA THR A 74 6.09 8.30 -29.34
C THR A 74 6.16 8.75 -27.89
N ILE A 75 5.75 7.90 -26.96
CA ILE A 75 5.95 8.08 -25.52
C ILE A 75 7.16 7.27 -25.08
N TYR A 76 8.04 7.90 -24.29
CA TYR A 76 9.17 7.23 -23.63
C TYR A 76 8.89 7.11 -22.14
N SER A 77 8.87 5.89 -21.60
CA SER A 77 8.81 5.67 -20.15
C SER A 77 10.15 5.27 -19.57
N ILE A 78 10.48 5.81 -18.40
CA ILE A 78 11.72 5.58 -17.68
C ILE A 78 11.34 5.11 -16.26
N PRO A 79 11.26 3.79 -16.03
CA PRO A 79 10.98 3.24 -14.71
C PRO A 79 12.17 3.40 -13.76
N ILE A 80 11.95 3.23 -12.46
CA ILE A 80 13.02 3.21 -11.47
C ILE A 80 14.01 2.07 -11.78
N ASP A 81 13.50 0.87 -12.03
CA ASP A 81 14.26 -0.33 -12.34
C ASP A 81 13.38 -1.23 -13.22
N SER A 82 13.77 -1.42 -14.48
CA SER A 82 13.03 -2.27 -15.41
C SER A 82 13.03 -3.76 -15.02
N GLY A 83 13.86 -4.17 -14.06
CA GLY A 83 13.93 -5.53 -13.54
C GLY A 83 12.92 -5.84 -12.42
N ALA A 84 12.25 -4.84 -11.85
CA ALA A 84 11.30 -5.01 -10.75
C ALA A 84 9.88 -5.34 -11.27
N GLU A 85 9.22 -6.33 -10.64
CA GLU A 85 7.93 -6.91 -11.09
C GLU A 85 6.82 -5.86 -11.25
N PHE A 86 6.63 -4.99 -10.27
CA PHE A 86 5.62 -3.92 -10.30
C PHE A 86 5.77 -3.02 -11.54
N TYR A 87 7.02 -2.64 -11.86
CA TYR A 87 7.31 -1.82 -13.03
C TYR A 87 7.15 -2.60 -14.33
N ALA A 88 7.55 -3.88 -14.37
CA ALA A 88 7.37 -4.69 -15.57
C ALA A 88 5.90 -4.85 -15.96
N ASP A 89 5.01 -5.08 -14.99
CA ASP A 89 3.56 -5.18 -15.22
C ASP A 89 2.96 -3.83 -15.65
N GLY A 90 3.29 -2.74 -14.95
CA GLY A 90 2.79 -1.40 -15.28
C GLY A 90 3.25 -0.91 -16.66
N GLU A 91 4.52 -1.14 -17.03
CA GLU A 91 5.05 -0.80 -18.35
C GLU A 91 4.38 -1.62 -19.47
N ALA A 92 4.09 -2.90 -19.24
CA ALA A 92 3.35 -3.72 -20.20
C ALA A 92 1.90 -3.25 -20.37
N ALA A 93 1.23 -2.84 -19.29
CA ALA A 93 -0.12 -2.28 -19.34
C ALA A 93 -0.15 -0.93 -20.07
N MET A 94 0.79 -0.02 -19.78
CA MET A 94 0.92 1.26 -20.50
C MET A 94 1.21 1.05 -21.99
N ALA A 95 2.05 0.08 -22.34
CA ALA A 95 2.31 -0.27 -23.74
C ALA A 95 1.04 -0.77 -24.47
N ALA A 96 0.19 -1.55 -23.80
CA ALA A 96 -1.07 -2.02 -24.38
C ALA A 96 -2.08 -0.87 -24.59
N VAL A 97 -2.16 0.07 -23.64
CA VAL A 97 -2.97 1.30 -23.77
C VAL A 97 -2.48 2.16 -24.94
N ALA A 98 -1.16 2.35 -25.06
CA ALA A 98 -0.57 3.08 -26.17
C ALA A 98 -0.85 2.42 -27.53
N GLU A 99 -0.80 1.08 -27.61
CA GLU A 99 -1.14 0.32 -28.83
C GLU A 99 -2.61 0.56 -29.24
N ASP A 100 -3.56 0.51 -28.30
CA ASP A 100 -4.99 0.78 -28.57
C ASP A 100 -5.22 2.22 -29.05
N ALA A 101 -4.41 3.16 -28.56
CA ALA A 101 -4.40 4.58 -28.97
C ALA A 101 -3.62 4.86 -30.27
N GLY A 102 -2.95 3.87 -30.86
CA GLY A 102 -2.11 4.06 -32.05
C GLY A 102 -0.81 4.86 -31.79
N ILE A 103 -0.34 4.90 -30.55
CA ILE A 103 0.86 5.62 -30.10
C ILE A 103 2.00 4.62 -29.90
N ASN A 104 3.22 5.00 -30.30
CA ASN A 104 4.39 4.17 -30.05
C ASN A 104 4.83 4.31 -28.59
N TYR A 105 5.05 3.19 -27.89
CA TYR A 105 5.54 3.19 -26.51
C TYR A 105 6.93 2.59 -26.42
N VAL A 106 7.84 3.27 -25.70
CA VAL A 106 9.21 2.81 -25.48
C VAL A 106 9.53 2.82 -23.99
N THR A 107 9.66 1.64 -23.40
CA THR A 107 10.29 1.48 -22.08
C THR A 107 11.81 1.57 -22.20
N PHE A 108 12.42 2.54 -21.53
CA PHE A 108 13.86 2.63 -21.40
C PHE A 108 14.35 1.63 -20.33
N PRO A 109 15.42 0.85 -20.59
CA PRO A 109 15.92 -0.16 -19.65
C PRO A 109 16.75 0.48 -18.53
N ALA A 110 16.10 1.17 -17.60
CA ALA A 110 16.73 1.79 -16.45
C ALA A 110 17.16 0.75 -15.40
N ASP A 111 18.25 1.03 -14.67
CA ASP A 111 18.90 0.09 -13.75
C ASP A 111 18.90 0.57 -12.28
N GLY A 112 18.03 1.51 -11.92
CA GLY A 112 18.00 2.11 -10.58
C GLY A 112 18.97 3.27 -10.38
N THR A 113 19.82 3.60 -11.36
CA THR A 113 20.86 4.62 -11.19
C THR A 113 20.52 5.95 -11.86
N GLN A 114 20.98 7.04 -11.25
CA GLN A 114 20.88 8.39 -11.82
C GLN A 114 21.39 8.48 -13.27
N THR A 115 22.48 7.77 -13.58
CA THR A 115 23.06 7.78 -14.92
C THR A 115 22.14 7.14 -15.94
N SER A 116 21.43 6.06 -15.59
CA SER A 116 20.46 5.45 -16.49
C SER A 116 19.27 6.38 -16.77
N TYR A 117 18.74 7.06 -15.76
CA TYR A 117 17.64 8.03 -15.93
C TYR A 117 18.03 9.19 -16.86
N GLN A 118 19.23 9.75 -16.67
CA GLN A 118 19.76 10.81 -17.53
C GLN A 118 19.90 10.36 -18.99
N GLN A 119 20.34 9.12 -19.22
CA GLN A 119 20.44 8.55 -20.56
C GLN A 119 19.07 8.33 -21.20
N GLY A 120 18.09 7.85 -20.42
CA GLY A 120 16.71 7.68 -20.87
C GLY A 120 16.11 9.00 -21.36
N ILE A 121 16.21 10.06 -20.56
CA ILE A 121 15.69 11.40 -20.94
C ILE A 121 16.40 11.89 -22.21
N GLN A 122 17.72 11.75 -22.28
CA GLN A 122 18.48 12.18 -23.45
C GLN A 122 18.09 11.40 -24.71
N GLN A 123 17.79 10.11 -24.60
CA GLN A 123 17.33 9.28 -25.71
C GLN A 123 15.94 9.71 -26.17
N ALA A 124 15.02 9.98 -25.24
CA ALA A 124 13.67 10.47 -25.56
C ALA A 124 13.72 11.83 -26.29
N ILE A 125 14.57 12.77 -25.83
CA ILE A 125 14.80 14.05 -26.50
C ILE A 125 15.32 13.84 -27.92
N ASN A 126 16.31 12.95 -28.10
CA ASN A 126 16.86 12.65 -29.43
C ASN A 126 15.84 11.99 -30.36
N ALA A 127 14.94 11.18 -29.80
CA ALA A 127 13.85 10.53 -30.51
C ALA A 127 12.69 11.48 -30.82
N ARG A 128 12.67 12.69 -30.22
CA ARG A 128 11.56 13.65 -30.28
C ARG A 128 10.26 13.01 -29.77
N ALA A 129 10.34 12.40 -28.61
CA ALA A 129 9.16 11.85 -27.94
C ALA A 129 8.09 12.94 -27.75
N GLY A 130 6.82 12.56 -27.85
CA GLY A 130 5.68 13.39 -27.50
C GLY A 130 5.58 13.62 -25.99
N ALA A 131 6.01 12.65 -25.18
CA ALA A 131 6.13 12.79 -23.72
C ALA A 131 7.23 11.88 -23.16
N ILE A 132 7.73 12.25 -21.97
CA ILE A 132 8.61 11.43 -21.13
C ILE A 132 7.88 11.11 -19.83
N LEU A 133 7.73 9.83 -19.52
CA LEU A 133 7.19 9.38 -18.24
C LEU A 133 8.34 9.02 -17.29
N LEU A 134 8.33 9.58 -16.07
CA LEU A 134 9.26 9.23 -15.00
C LEU A 134 8.53 8.36 -13.98
N ASN A 135 8.62 7.04 -14.14
CA ASN A 135 7.92 6.07 -13.32
C ASN A 135 8.78 5.62 -12.14
N GLY A 136 8.85 6.43 -11.08
CA GLY A 136 9.65 6.18 -9.88
C GLY A 136 10.91 7.04 -9.69
N PRO A 137 11.68 7.46 -10.73
CA PRO A 137 12.78 8.41 -10.55
C PRO A 137 12.30 9.75 -10.00
N LEU A 138 12.93 10.20 -8.91
CA LEU A 138 12.62 11.48 -8.26
C LEU A 138 12.96 12.68 -9.16
N PRO A 139 11.97 13.48 -9.63
CA PRO A 139 12.19 14.58 -10.57
C PRO A 139 13.21 15.63 -10.10
N GLU A 140 13.26 15.93 -8.81
CA GLU A 140 14.16 16.91 -8.21
C GLU A 140 15.64 16.55 -8.38
N THR A 141 15.94 15.27 -8.66
CA THR A 141 17.30 14.81 -8.97
C THR A 141 17.71 15.00 -10.43
N LEU A 142 16.75 15.33 -11.31
CA LEU A 142 16.87 15.35 -12.77
C LEU A 142 16.64 16.74 -13.37
N GLY A 143 16.65 17.81 -12.56
CA GLY A 143 16.36 19.19 -13.00
C GLY A 143 16.98 19.61 -14.33
N PRO A 144 18.31 19.48 -14.54
CA PRO A 144 18.93 19.85 -15.81
C PRO A 144 18.43 19.05 -17.03
N GLN A 145 18.03 17.78 -16.83
CA GLN A 145 17.49 16.93 -17.89
C GLN A 145 16.03 17.28 -18.18
N ILE A 146 15.25 17.57 -17.15
CA ILE A 146 13.86 18.05 -17.26
C ILE A 146 13.84 19.40 -18.00
N ASP A 147 14.73 20.33 -17.64
CA ASP A 147 14.88 21.62 -18.33
C ASP A 147 15.20 21.42 -19.82
N ALA A 148 16.08 20.46 -20.15
CA ALA A 148 16.42 20.16 -21.54
C ALA A 148 15.25 19.54 -22.34
N ALA A 149 14.42 18.71 -21.70
CA ALA A 149 13.20 18.17 -22.31
C ALA A 149 12.17 19.28 -22.55
N ARG A 150 11.97 20.17 -21.56
CA ARG A 150 11.09 21.35 -21.69
C ARG A 150 11.54 22.29 -22.81
N ASP A 151 12.83 22.57 -22.91
CA ASP A 151 13.40 23.39 -23.99
C ASP A 151 13.22 22.74 -25.38
N ALA A 152 13.10 21.41 -25.43
CA ALA A 152 12.78 20.65 -26.64
C ALA A 152 11.26 20.56 -26.92
N GLY A 153 10.42 21.11 -26.04
CA GLY A 153 8.96 21.05 -26.15
C GLY A 153 8.36 19.70 -25.75
N ILE A 154 9.07 18.91 -24.95
CA ILE A 154 8.64 17.57 -24.52
C ILE A 154 8.19 17.65 -23.06
N PRO A 155 6.90 17.43 -22.74
CA PRO A 155 6.45 17.33 -21.36
C PRO A 155 7.09 16.14 -20.66
N VAL A 156 7.46 16.34 -19.39
CA VAL A 156 7.92 15.31 -18.47
C VAL A 156 6.84 15.09 -17.43
N VAL A 157 6.36 13.86 -17.30
CA VAL A 157 5.24 13.48 -16.42
C VAL A 157 5.76 12.46 -15.40
N PRO A 158 5.91 12.83 -14.11
CA PRO A 158 6.16 11.87 -13.04
C PRO A 158 4.93 10.97 -12.86
N LEU A 159 5.17 9.71 -12.55
CA LEU A 159 4.14 8.73 -12.25
C LEU A 159 4.43 8.09 -10.90
N HIS A 160 3.39 7.97 -10.06
CA HIS A 160 3.44 7.21 -8.81
C HIS A 160 4.55 7.70 -7.85
N ILE A 161 4.74 9.03 -7.76
CA ILE A 161 5.76 9.67 -6.90
C ILE A 161 5.14 10.32 -5.67
N ASN A 162 4.18 11.23 -5.89
CA ASN A 162 3.50 11.93 -4.81
C ASN A 162 2.11 11.33 -4.54
N ASP A 163 1.64 11.55 -3.31
CA ASP A 163 0.27 11.22 -2.92
C ASP A 163 -0.74 12.12 -3.63
N MET A 164 -1.97 11.64 -3.84
CA MET A 164 -3.00 12.38 -4.59
C MET A 164 -3.36 13.74 -3.99
N ASP A 165 -3.23 13.90 -2.66
CA ASP A 165 -3.51 15.16 -1.97
C ASP A 165 -2.30 16.11 -1.97
N SER A 166 -1.19 15.68 -2.59
CA SER A 166 -0.01 16.51 -2.79
C SER A 166 -0.15 17.37 -4.04
N GLY A 167 0.59 18.49 -4.08
CA GLY A 167 0.82 19.20 -5.33
C GLY A 167 1.75 18.41 -6.25
N THR A 168 1.79 18.79 -7.53
CA THR A 168 2.77 18.24 -8.48
C THR A 168 4.21 18.50 -8.03
N SER A 169 5.11 17.65 -8.50
CA SER A 169 6.55 17.82 -8.33
C SER A 169 7.03 19.22 -8.78
N GLU A 170 7.95 19.83 -8.03
CA GLU A 170 8.38 21.21 -8.25
C GLU A 170 8.84 21.44 -9.70
N GLY A 171 8.21 22.40 -10.38
CA GLY A 171 8.55 22.76 -11.76
C GLY A 171 7.92 21.87 -12.84
N LEU A 172 7.03 20.96 -12.47
CA LEU A 172 6.25 20.11 -13.37
C LEU A 172 4.76 20.39 -13.23
N GLU A 173 4.07 20.46 -14.37
CA GLU A 173 2.64 20.80 -14.47
C GLU A 173 1.75 19.55 -14.42
N TYR A 174 2.27 18.42 -14.88
CA TYR A 174 1.54 17.16 -14.97
C TYR A 174 2.19 16.13 -14.07
N GLU A 175 1.37 15.38 -13.35
CA GLU A 175 1.78 14.22 -12.56
C GLU A 175 0.60 13.25 -12.45
N ALA A 176 0.87 11.95 -12.56
CA ALA A 176 -0.07 10.91 -12.17
C ALA A 176 0.28 10.45 -10.76
N PHE A 177 -0.65 10.64 -9.83
CA PHE A 177 -0.44 10.41 -8.41
C PHE A 177 -0.84 8.98 -8.02
N ALA A 178 -0.63 8.65 -6.75
CA ALA A 178 -1.16 7.43 -6.16
C ALA A 178 -1.82 7.70 -4.80
N PRO A 179 -2.79 6.88 -4.37
CA PRO A 179 -3.52 6.97 -3.11
C PRO A 179 -2.69 6.52 -1.89
N PHE A 180 -1.43 6.95 -1.75
CA PHE A 180 -0.53 6.45 -0.71
C PHE A 180 -1.03 6.69 0.71
N ASN A 181 -1.47 7.91 1.02
CA ASN A 181 -1.92 8.25 2.37
C ASN A 181 -3.29 7.63 2.65
N LEU A 182 -4.17 7.56 1.65
CA LEU A 182 -5.42 6.81 1.76
C LEU A 182 -5.15 5.33 2.08
N ALA A 183 -4.21 4.69 1.37
CA ALA A 183 -3.84 3.31 1.64
C ALA A 183 -3.25 3.12 3.04
N ALA A 184 -2.35 4.01 3.45
CA ALA A 184 -1.78 4.01 4.80
C ALA A 184 -2.85 4.14 5.89
N ARG A 185 -3.84 5.02 5.69
CA ARG A 185 -5.00 5.18 6.57
C ARG A 185 -5.82 3.89 6.63
N LEU A 186 -6.15 3.29 5.49
CA LEU A 186 -6.92 2.04 5.43
C LEU A 186 -6.20 0.87 6.11
N MET A 187 -4.87 0.75 5.94
CA MET A 187 -4.06 -0.24 6.63
C MET A 187 -4.14 -0.10 8.16
N ALA A 188 -4.04 1.12 8.68
CA ALA A 188 -4.12 1.39 10.11
C ALA A 188 -5.55 1.20 10.66
N LEU A 189 -6.58 1.63 9.92
CA LEU A 189 -7.99 1.41 10.29
C LEU A 189 -8.33 -0.08 10.35
N ASP A 190 -7.88 -0.87 9.36
CA ASP A 190 -8.15 -2.31 9.34
C ASP A 190 -7.40 -3.03 10.48
N ALA A 191 -6.19 -2.56 10.83
CA ALA A 191 -5.50 -3.03 12.03
C ALA A 191 -6.29 -2.74 13.31
N ILE A 192 -6.90 -1.56 13.44
CA ILE A 192 -7.76 -1.20 14.57
C ILE A 192 -9.01 -2.09 14.63
N ALA A 193 -9.66 -2.29 13.48
CA ALA A 193 -10.83 -3.16 13.35
C ALA A 193 -10.50 -4.61 13.75
N TYR A 194 -9.37 -5.14 13.26
CA TYR A 194 -8.91 -6.51 13.52
C TYR A 194 -8.73 -6.80 15.02
N HIS A 195 -8.26 -5.82 15.80
CA HIS A 195 -8.01 -6.01 17.23
C HIS A 195 -9.27 -5.83 18.11
N GLU A 196 -10.45 -5.61 17.51
CA GLU A 196 -11.77 -5.62 18.18
C GLU A 196 -11.83 -4.76 19.46
N GLY A 197 -11.14 -3.62 19.45
CA GLY A 197 -11.09 -2.67 20.55
C GLY A 197 -9.97 -2.86 21.57
N ALA A 198 -9.06 -3.82 21.35
CA ALA A 198 -7.77 -3.85 22.03
C ALA A 198 -6.81 -2.80 21.42
N PRO A 199 -5.91 -2.19 22.21
CA PRO A 199 -4.94 -1.24 21.69
C PRO A 199 -4.00 -1.84 20.64
N VAL A 200 -3.75 -1.10 19.57
CA VAL A 200 -2.82 -1.51 18.50
C VAL A 200 -1.43 -0.99 18.82
N ASN A 201 -0.45 -1.87 18.95
CA ASN A 201 0.97 -1.52 18.96
C ASN A 201 1.61 -1.99 17.66
N ALA A 202 1.72 -1.07 16.70
CA ALA A 202 2.20 -1.36 15.36
C ALA A 202 3.74 -1.27 15.25
N LEU A 203 4.32 -2.16 14.45
CA LEU A 203 5.65 -1.97 13.87
C LEU A 203 5.50 -1.57 12.40
N ILE A 204 5.78 -0.30 12.10
CA ILE A 204 5.77 0.22 10.73
C ILE A 204 7.13 -0.04 10.09
N ILE A 205 7.13 -0.63 8.89
CA ILE A 205 8.34 -0.85 8.09
C ILE A 205 8.34 0.15 6.94
N GLN A 206 9.35 1.01 6.88
CA GLN A 206 9.46 2.04 5.86
C GLN A 206 10.80 2.03 5.11
N SER A 207 10.84 2.82 4.03
CA SER A 207 12.06 3.23 3.32
C SER A 207 12.04 4.74 3.14
N SER A 208 12.63 5.46 4.10
CA SER A 208 12.57 6.92 4.23
C SER A 208 13.13 7.69 3.03
N GLU A 209 13.91 7.02 2.17
CA GLU A 209 14.44 7.62 0.95
C GLU A 209 13.46 7.63 -0.23
N THR A 210 12.30 6.98 -0.10
CA THR A 210 11.23 7.02 -1.12
C THR A 210 10.28 8.18 -0.86
N GLY A 211 9.76 8.82 -1.91
CA GLY A 211 8.88 9.99 -1.81
C GLY A 211 7.68 9.80 -0.87
N PRO A 212 6.87 8.74 -1.04
CA PRO A 212 5.65 8.55 -0.24
C PRO A 212 5.87 8.24 1.25
N SER A 213 7.07 7.74 1.61
CA SER A 213 7.32 7.10 2.91
C SER A 213 6.96 7.99 4.10
N ALA A 214 7.33 9.27 4.05
CA ALA A 214 7.09 10.17 5.18
C ALA A 214 5.60 10.38 5.43
N GLY A 215 4.82 10.66 4.38
CA GLY A 215 3.37 10.86 4.46
C GLY A 215 2.62 9.61 4.90
N MET A 216 3.02 8.44 4.39
CA MET A 216 2.39 7.17 4.79
C MET A 216 2.63 6.87 6.29
N VAL A 217 3.84 7.08 6.80
CA VAL A 217 4.14 6.87 8.23
C VAL A 217 3.36 7.86 9.10
N GLU A 218 3.38 9.14 8.75
CA GLU A 218 2.61 10.18 9.47
C GLU A 218 1.11 9.82 9.50
N THR A 219 0.55 9.44 8.36
CA THR A 219 -0.86 9.05 8.25
C THR A 219 -1.21 7.83 9.11
N MET A 220 -0.35 6.81 9.16
CA MET A 220 -0.57 5.65 10.03
C MET A 220 -0.53 6.02 11.51
N GLU A 221 0.43 6.86 11.92
CA GLU A 221 0.56 7.34 13.29
C GLU A 221 -0.65 8.17 13.72
N GLU A 222 -1.08 9.12 12.87
CA GLU A 222 -2.27 9.93 13.10
C GLU A 222 -3.55 9.09 13.16
N THR A 223 -3.70 8.10 12.27
CA THR A 223 -4.86 7.20 12.27
C THR A 223 -4.93 6.38 13.55
N LEU A 224 -3.80 5.89 14.07
CA LEU A 224 -3.73 5.18 15.35
C LEU A 224 -4.01 6.10 16.55
N GLU A 225 -3.65 7.38 16.47
CA GLU A 225 -3.97 8.37 17.51
C GLU A 225 -5.46 8.76 17.49
N GLU A 226 -6.04 8.94 16.31
CA GLU A 226 -7.42 9.40 16.14
C GLU A 226 -8.44 8.27 16.37
N PHE A 227 -8.20 7.09 15.80
CA PHE A 227 -9.15 5.97 15.80
C PHE A 227 -8.72 4.81 16.68
N GLY A 228 -7.47 4.78 17.16
CA GLY A 228 -7.00 3.68 18.00
C GLY A 228 -7.57 3.72 19.42
N PRO A 229 -7.90 2.56 20.03
CA PRO A 229 -8.21 2.49 21.45
C PRO A 229 -7.06 3.05 22.31
N GLU A 230 -7.36 3.58 23.50
CA GLU A 230 -6.36 4.17 24.40
C GLU A 230 -5.14 3.25 24.61
N GLY A 231 -3.94 3.78 24.36
CA GLY A 231 -2.69 3.02 24.43
C GLY A 231 -2.22 2.48 23.08
N SER A 232 -2.98 2.71 22.00
CA SER A 232 -2.51 2.46 20.64
C SER A 232 -1.32 3.36 20.32
N LYS A 233 -0.34 2.81 19.59
CA LYS A 233 0.93 3.47 19.27
C LYS A 233 1.61 2.76 18.10
N ALA A 234 2.60 3.43 17.51
CA ALA A 234 3.49 2.84 16.53
C ALA A 234 4.95 2.89 16.97
N SER A 235 5.75 2.01 16.38
CA SER A 235 7.20 2.10 16.32
C SER A 235 7.62 1.93 14.87
N VAL A 236 8.62 2.70 14.44
CA VAL A 236 9.06 2.72 13.05
C VAL A 236 10.44 2.08 12.93
N MET A 237 10.60 1.17 11.96
CA MET A 237 11.91 0.71 11.48
C MET A 237 12.14 1.16 10.04
N ASN A 238 13.37 1.53 9.73
CA ASN A 238 13.76 2.01 8.40
C ASN A 238 14.77 1.06 7.76
N VAL A 239 14.41 0.51 6.59
CA VAL A 239 15.30 -0.33 5.78
C VAL A 239 15.27 0.19 4.36
N SER A 240 16.43 0.50 3.79
CA SER A 240 16.47 1.03 2.43
C SER A 240 16.11 -0.04 1.39
N VAL A 241 15.58 0.38 0.24
CA VAL A 241 15.11 -0.51 -0.84
C VAL A 241 16.12 -1.61 -1.21
N PRO A 242 17.43 -1.33 -1.40
CA PRO A 242 18.40 -2.36 -1.76
C PRO A 242 18.67 -3.40 -0.65
N GLN A 243 18.21 -3.14 0.58
CA GLN A 243 18.49 -3.95 1.76
C GLN A 243 17.31 -4.82 2.19
N TRP A 244 16.13 -4.67 1.60
CA TRP A 244 14.91 -5.38 2.01
C TRP A 244 15.12 -6.88 2.21
N SER A 245 15.72 -7.55 1.22
CA SER A 245 15.96 -9.00 1.22
C SER A 245 16.99 -9.49 2.22
N THR A 246 17.79 -8.59 2.80
CA THR A 246 18.89 -8.94 3.70
C THR A 246 18.71 -8.45 5.13
N ARG A 247 17.83 -7.47 5.35
CA ARG A 247 17.69 -6.79 6.65
C ARG A 247 16.32 -6.86 7.30
N ILE A 248 15.23 -6.84 6.52
CA ILE A 248 13.88 -6.75 7.10
C ILE A 248 13.61 -7.91 8.08
N GLN A 249 13.95 -9.14 7.69
CA GLN A 249 13.68 -10.32 8.52
C GLN A 249 14.33 -10.20 9.92
N ASP A 250 15.63 -9.89 9.98
CA ASP A 250 16.40 -9.83 11.22
C ASP A 250 15.96 -8.66 12.11
N GLU A 251 15.57 -7.53 11.50
CA GLU A 251 15.09 -6.36 12.22
C GLU A 251 13.68 -6.52 12.76
N VAL A 252 12.76 -7.13 12.01
CA VAL A 252 11.42 -7.47 12.51
C VAL A 252 11.56 -8.42 13.70
N GLN A 253 12.39 -9.47 13.58
CA GLN A 253 12.68 -10.36 14.69
C GLN A 253 13.21 -9.61 15.92
N SER A 254 14.20 -8.72 15.72
CA SER A 254 14.81 -7.96 16.81
C SER A 254 13.83 -7.01 17.49
N ASN A 255 12.95 -6.36 16.72
CA ASN A 255 11.93 -5.46 17.27
C ASN A 255 10.88 -6.22 18.09
N LEU A 256 10.38 -7.34 17.58
CA LEU A 256 9.38 -8.17 18.29
C LEU A 256 9.93 -8.82 19.57
N LEU A 257 11.21 -9.17 19.60
CA LEU A 257 11.89 -9.66 20.82
C LEU A 257 12.13 -8.55 21.83
N ARG A 258 12.41 -7.33 21.37
CA ARG A 258 12.68 -6.15 22.21
C ARG A 258 11.40 -5.58 22.80
N ASP A 259 10.31 -5.54 22.03
CA ASP A 259 8.99 -5.12 22.47
C ASP A 259 7.96 -6.24 22.16
N PRO A 260 7.71 -7.14 23.13
CA PRO A 260 6.72 -8.20 22.96
C PRO A 260 5.28 -7.69 22.99
N THR A 261 5.04 -6.38 23.16
CA THR A 261 3.69 -5.80 23.09
C THR A 261 3.27 -5.43 21.67
N ILE A 262 4.21 -5.39 20.70
CA ILE A 262 3.89 -5.17 19.27
C ILE A 262 2.96 -6.29 18.78
N ASN A 263 1.75 -5.96 18.35
CA ASN A 263 0.71 -6.91 17.95
C ASN A 263 0.29 -6.76 16.47
N THR A 264 0.89 -5.84 15.72
CA THR A 264 0.64 -5.65 14.29
C THR A 264 1.93 -5.25 13.57
N VAL A 265 2.10 -5.67 12.32
CA VAL A 265 3.16 -5.16 11.43
C VAL A 265 2.53 -4.47 10.22
N LEU A 266 2.98 -3.25 9.91
CA LEU A 266 2.49 -2.41 8.81
C LEU A 266 3.65 -2.07 7.85
N PRO A 267 3.99 -2.96 6.89
CA PRO A 267 4.94 -2.62 5.85
C PRO A 267 4.28 -1.72 4.81
N ILE A 268 4.90 -0.57 4.51
CA ILE A 268 4.33 0.41 3.57
C ILE A 268 4.24 -0.10 2.13
N TYR A 269 4.97 -1.17 1.77
CA TYR A 269 4.89 -1.83 0.47
C TYR A 269 4.87 -3.36 0.60
N ASP A 270 4.08 -3.99 -0.25
CA ASP A 270 3.91 -5.44 -0.38
C ASP A 270 5.18 -6.28 -0.25
N ASN A 271 6.22 -5.95 -1.02
CA ASN A 271 7.45 -6.74 -1.07
C ASN A 271 8.17 -6.81 0.29
N MET A 272 7.93 -5.86 1.19
CA MET A 272 8.45 -5.92 2.56
C MET A 272 7.78 -7.02 3.38
N ALA A 273 6.50 -7.31 3.14
CA ALA A 273 5.74 -8.35 3.86
C ALA A 273 6.34 -9.75 3.65
N THR A 274 6.83 -10.05 2.43
CA THR A 274 7.55 -11.29 2.11
C THR A 274 8.73 -11.54 3.04
N TYR A 275 9.47 -10.49 3.40
CA TYR A 275 10.64 -10.59 4.28
C TYR A 275 10.28 -10.43 5.76
N ALA A 276 9.21 -9.72 6.08
CA ALA A 276 8.74 -9.53 7.45
C ALA A 276 8.14 -10.81 8.03
N SER A 277 7.33 -11.53 7.25
CA SER A 277 6.58 -12.71 7.71
C SER A 277 7.47 -13.80 8.36
N PRO A 278 8.60 -14.23 7.75
CA PRO A 278 9.50 -15.19 8.41
C PRO A 278 10.12 -14.66 9.72
N GLY A 279 10.32 -13.34 9.84
CA GLY A 279 10.81 -12.70 11.07
C GLY A 279 9.76 -12.77 12.19
N ILE A 280 8.49 -12.51 11.86
CA ILE A 280 7.34 -12.64 12.77
C ILE A 280 7.22 -14.10 13.24
N GLN A 281 7.20 -15.05 12.31
CA GLN A 281 7.06 -16.48 12.62
C GLN A 281 8.14 -16.98 13.59
N GLN A 282 9.37 -16.48 13.46
CA GLN A 282 10.49 -16.85 14.34
C GLN A 282 10.44 -16.18 15.72
N ALA A 283 10.09 -14.90 15.78
CA ALA A 283 10.16 -14.09 17.01
C ALA A 283 8.88 -14.15 17.86
N ALA A 284 7.74 -14.35 17.21
CA ALA A 284 6.41 -14.28 17.79
C ALA A 284 5.64 -15.60 17.60
N ALA A 285 6.35 -16.74 17.55
CA ALA A 285 5.74 -18.05 17.40
C ALA A 285 4.62 -18.28 18.43
N GLY A 286 3.40 -18.54 17.94
CA GLY A 286 2.21 -18.75 18.77
C GLY A 286 1.51 -17.48 19.25
N ARG A 287 1.96 -16.30 18.80
CA ARG A 287 1.24 -15.02 18.94
C ARG A 287 0.56 -14.69 17.61
N ASP A 288 -0.60 -14.05 17.70
CA ASP A 288 -1.24 -13.46 16.53
C ASP A 288 -0.66 -12.06 16.29
N VAL A 289 -0.01 -11.87 15.15
CA VAL A 289 0.63 -10.61 14.73
C VAL A 289 0.34 -10.43 13.23
N PRO A 290 -0.85 -9.93 12.87
CA PRO A 290 -1.25 -9.72 11.48
C PRO A 290 -0.34 -8.72 10.75
N ILE A 291 -0.29 -8.88 9.42
CA ILE A 291 0.34 -7.97 8.48
C ILE A 291 -0.75 -7.29 7.65
N PHE A 292 -0.68 -5.96 7.54
CA PHE A 292 -1.49 -5.15 6.62
C PHE A 292 -0.52 -4.40 5.72
N THR A 293 -0.76 -4.39 4.40
CA THR A 293 0.22 -3.84 3.44
C THR A 293 -0.46 -3.29 2.17
N PHE A 294 0.32 -2.76 1.23
CA PHE A 294 -0.15 -1.98 0.10
C PHE A 294 0.60 -2.31 -1.20
N ASN A 295 -0.17 -2.50 -2.28
CA ASN A 295 0.15 -2.45 -3.72
C ASN A 295 -0.71 -3.46 -4.50
N GLY A 296 -1.06 -4.61 -3.91
CA GLY A 296 -1.85 -5.66 -4.57
C GLY A 296 -1.06 -6.60 -5.47
N THR A 297 0.24 -6.80 -5.19
CA THR A 297 1.09 -7.72 -5.95
C THR A 297 0.61 -9.17 -5.83
N PRO A 298 0.65 -9.97 -6.92
CA PRO A 298 0.10 -11.34 -6.91
C PRO A 298 0.68 -12.22 -5.80
N SER A 299 1.97 -12.07 -5.51
CA SER A 299 2.64 -12.86 -4.46
C SER A 299 2.12 -12.55 -3.05
N ILE A 300 1.77 -11.30 -2.77
CA ILE A 300 1.21 -10.89 -1.47
C ILE A 300 -0.29 -11.19 -1.40
N LEU A 301 -1.03 -11.05 -2.48
CA LEU A 301 -2.41 -11.53 -2.55
C LEU A 301 -2.50 -13.05 -2.31
N GLN A 302 -1.50 -13.82 -2.77
CA GLN A 302 -1.41 -15.24 -2.38
C GLN A 302 -1.15 -15.41 -0.88
N MET A 303 -0.33 -14.55 -0.26
CA MET A 303 -0.13 -14.57 1.20
C MET A 303 -1.42 -14.19 1.96
N VAL A 304 -2.31 -13.37 1.37
CA VAL A 304 -3.66 -13.11 1.90
C VAL A 304 -4.51 -14.37 1.82
N ALA A 305 -4.56 -15.03 0.66
CA ALA A 305 -5.28 -16.30 0.48
C ALA A 305 -4.78 -17.42 1.42
N ASP A 306 -3.49 -17.41 1.74
CA ASP A 306 -2.87 -18.36 2.67
C ASP A 306 -3.04 -17.97 4.16
N GLY A 307 -3.61 -16.79 4.45
CA GLY A 307 -3.81 -16.26 5.81
C GLY A 307 -2.53 -15.77 6.51
N THR A 308 -1.45 -15.55 5.76
CA THR A 308 -0.18 -15.01 6.29
C THR A 308 -0.17 -13.48 6.33
N VAL A 309 -0.92 -12.83 5.43
CA VAL A 309 -1.21 -11.39 5.42
C VAL A 309 -2.70 -11.26 5.69
N ALA A 310 -3.09 -10.35 6.59
CA ALA A 310 -4.49 -10.19 6.98
C ALA A 310 -5.28 -9.43 5.91
N MET A 311 -4.68 -8.36 5.37
CA MET A 311 -5.31 -7.50 4.38
C MET A 311 -4.25 -6.82 3.51
N ASN A 312 -4.62 -6.58 2.26
CA ASN A 312 -3.89 -5.78 1.30
C ASN A 312 -4.75 -4.62 0.80
N VAL A 313 -4.24 -3.40 0.86
CA VAL A 313 -4.81 -2.29 0.10
C VAL A 313 -4.21 -2.39 -1.30
N ALA A 314 -4.97 -2.98 -2.22
CA ALA A 314 -4.50 -3.27 -3.56
C ALA A 314 -4.72 -2.08 -4.48
N GLU A 315 -3.77 -1.86 -5.39
CA GLU A 315 -3.99 -1.10 -6.62
C GLU A 315 -4.20 -2.08 -7.79
N ASN A 316 -4.71 -1.56 -8.89
CA ASN A 316 -4.72 -2.27 -10.17
C ASN A 316 -3.69 -1.62 -11.10
N PRO A 317 -2.51 -2.24 -11.34
CA PRO A 317 -1.51 -1.71 -12.26
C PRO A 317 -2.04 -1.43 -13.68
N ASP A 318 -3.04 -2.19 -14.14
CA ASP A 318 -3.69 -1.94 -15.43
C ASP A 318 -4.50 -0.64 -15.40
N TRP A 319 -5.37 -0.44 -14.39
CA TRP A 319 -6.11 0.83 -14.25
C TRP A 319 -5.16 2.02 -14.02
N VAL A 320 -4.13 1.85 -13.18
CA VAL A 320 -3.08 2.87 -12.98
C VAL A 320 -2.39 3.21 -14.32
N ALA A 321 -2.19 2.24 -15.22
CA ALA A 321 -1.67 2.53 -16.55
C ALA A 321 -2.63 3.40 -17.39
N TYR A 322 -3.94 3.21 -17.31
CA TYR A 322 -4.90 4.11 -17.96
C TYR A 322 -4.83 5.54 -17.40
N VAL A 323 -4.71 5.69 -16.07
CA VAL A 323 -4.50 7.00 -15.42
C VAL A 323 -3.21 7.65 -15.94
N ASN A 324 -2.10 6.92 -15.88
CA ASN A 324 -0.78 7.41 -16.32
C ASN A 324 -0.80 7.86 -17.79
N MET A 325 -1.46 7.09 -18.66
CA MET A 325 -1.55 7.40 -20.08
C MET A 325 -2.52 8.56 -20.36
N ASP A 326 -3.63 8.68 -19.62
CA ASP A 326 -4.50 9.86 -19.71
C ASP A 326 -3.74 11.14 -19.36
N THR A 327 -2.99 11.14 -18.24
CA THR A 327 -2.14 12.27 -17.86
C THR A 327 -1.11 12.59 -18.94
N ALA A 328 -0.50 11.57 -19.55
CA ALA A 328 0.43 11.76 -20.66
C ALA A 328 -0.24 12.36 -21.90
N PHE A 329 -1.44 11.90 -22.27
CA PHE A 329 -2.18 12.42 -23.42
C PHE A 329 -2.59 13.87 -23.20
N ARG A 330 -3.07 14.23 -22.01
CA ARG A 330 -3.36 15.62 -21.64
C ARG A 330 -2.11 16.49 -21.76
N ALA A 331 -0.96 16.02 -21.26
CA ALA A 331 0.30 16.74 -21.38
C ALA A 331 0.75 16.94 -22.84
N MET A 332 0.56 15.94 -23.70
CA MET A 332 0.88 16.00 -25.13
C MET A 332 -0.03 16.97 -25.89
N LEU A 333 -1.31 17.05 -25.50
CA LEU A 333 -2.31 17.94 -26.09
C LEU A 333 -2.26 19.37 -25.50
N GLY A 334 -1.60 19.56 -24.35
CA GLY A 334 -1.62 20.81 -23.59
C GLY A 334 -2.96 21.10 -22.93
N GLU A 335 -3.72 20.05 -22.58
CA GLU A 335 -4.96 20.13 -21.83
C GLU A 335 -4.67 20.33 -20.33
N GLU A 336 -5.59 20.98 -19.61
CA GLU A 336 -5.41 21.18 -18.15
C GLU A 336 -5.22 19.84 -17.41
N PRO A 337 -4.25 19.76 -16.48
CA PRO A 337 -4.05 18.56 -15.68
C PRO A 337 -5.25 18.34 -14.74
N ILE A 338 -5.55 17.07 -14.45
CA ILE A 338 -6.50 16.72 -13.40
C ILE A 338 -5.73 16.72 -12.07
N GLU A 339 -6.06 17.64 -11.17
CA GLU A 339 -5.44 17.71 -9.84
C GLU A 339 -5.68 16.39 -9.07
N GLY A 340 -4.61 15.81 -8.52
CA GLY A 340 -4.69 14.59 -7.70
C GLY A 340 -5.11 13.32 -8.43
N VAL A 341 -5.06 13.29 -9.78
CA VAL A 341 -5.50 12.12 -10.54
C VAL A 341 -4.69 10.88 -10.15
N SER A 342 -5.39 9.81 -9.76
CA SER A 342 -4.80 8.56 -9.31
C SER A 342 -5.73 7.38 -9.60
N GLY A 343 -5.18 6.17 -9.60
CA GLY A 343 -5.99 4.95 -9.69
C GLY A 343 -6.73 4.67 -8.38
N PRO A 344 -7.87 3.96 -8.43
CA PRO A 344 -8.56 3.57 -7.21
C PRO A 344 -7.80 2.48 -6.47
N VAL A 345 -7.99 2.42 -5.14
CA VAL A 345 -7.60 1.28 -4.32
C VAL A 345 -8.78 0.37 -4.02
N ARG A 346 -8.49 -0.89 -3.76
CA ARG A 346 -9.45 -1.87 -3.25
C ARG A 346 -8.85 -2.61 -2.05
N VAL A 347 -9.62 -2.71 -0.97
CA VAL A 347 -9.25 -3.53 0.18
C VAL A 347 -9.51 -5.00 -0.14
N ILE A 348 -8.45 -5.80 -0.11
CA ILE A 348 -8.48 -7.24 -0.37
C ILE A 348 -8.08 -8.01 0.90
N ASP A 349 -8.93 -8.93 1.33
CA ASP A 349 -8.68 -9.83 2.46
C ASP A 349 -9.26 -11.23 2.18
N GLU A 350 -9.37 -12.08 3.20
CA GLU A 350 -9.91 -13.43 3.05
C GLU A 350 -11.34 -13.49 2.46
N THR A 351 -12.11 -12.40 2.55
CA THR A 351 -13.51 -12.37 2.11
C THR A 351 -13.66 -12.21 0.60
N ASN A 352 -12.67 -11.62 -0.08
CA ASN A 352 -12.74 -11.30 -1.51
C ASN A 352 -11.47 -11.64 -2.31
N VAL A 353 -10.40 -12.15 -1.69
CA VAL A 353 -9.15 -12.50 -2.40
C VAL A 353 -9.34 -13.50 -3.54
N GLU A 354 -10.34 -14.39 -3.48
CA GLU A 354 -10.66 -15.31 -4.57
C GLU A 354 -11.05 -14.59 -5.87
N GLU A 355 -11.53 -13.35 -5.80
CA GLU A 355 -11.86 -12.53 -6.97
C GLU A 355 -10.63 -12.07 -7.76
N THR A 356 -9.44 -12.15 -7.14
CA THR A 356 -8.15 -11.82 -7.78
C THR A 356 -7.56 -12.99 -8.58
N GLY A 357 -8.25 -14.14 -8.61
CA GLY A 357 -7.82 -15.34 -9.35
C GLY A 357 -7.23 -16.44 -8.47
N ASN A 358 -6.98 -17.61 -9.07
CA ASN A 358 -6.33 -18.75 -8.41
C ASN A 358 -5.31 -19.43 -9.35
N PRO A 359 -3.99 -19.15 -9.20
CA PRO A 359 -3.41 -18.20 -8.25
C PRO A 359 -3.81 -16.74 -8.57
N PRO A 360 -3.68 -15.81 -7.61
CA PRO A 360 -3.92 -14.38 -7.84
C PRO A 360 -3.14 -13.84 -9.04
N ARG A 361 -3.74 -12.87 -9.74
CA ARG A 361 -3.17 -12.22 -10.93
C ARG A 361 -3.29 -10.71 -10.82
N SER A 362 -2.29 -10.02 -11.35
CA SER A 362 -2.21 -8.56 -11.36
C SER A 362 -3.45 -7.98 -12.07
N GLY A 363 -4.12 -7.03 -11.41
CA GLY A 363 -5.31 -6.34 -11.92
C GLY A 363 -6.63 -7.12 -11.91
N GLU A 364 -6.66 -8.41 -11.53
CA GLU A 364 -7.94 -9.12 -11.34
C GLU A 364 -8.64 -8.66 -10.04
N GLY A 365 -9.97 -8.60 -10.08
CA GLY A 365 -10.78 -8.13 -8.95
C GLY A 365 -11.15 -6.64 -9.00
N PHE A 366 -10.82 -5.91 -10.06
CA PHE A 366 -11.14 -4.46 -10.18
C PHE A 366 -12.22 -4.16 -11.23
N GLY A 367 -12.90 -5.17 -11.76
CA GLY A 367 -13.79 -5.02 -12.91
C GLY A 367 -13.01 -4.71 -14.19
N ASP A 368 -13.72 -4.46 -15.29
CA ASP A 368 -13.14 -4.11 -16.59
C ASP A 368 -13.78 -2.87 -17.23
N GLU A 369 -14.82 -2.31 -16.61
CA GLU A 369 -15.60 -1.18 -17.11
C GLU A 369 -14.73 0.08 -17.33
N TYR A 370 -13.67 0.27 -16.54
CA TYR A 370 -12.77 1.41 -16.68
C TYR A 370 -12.09 1.46 -18.05
N ARG A 371 -11.83 0.32 -18.68
CA ARG A 371 -11.15 0.27 -19.99
C ARG A 371 -11.99 0.95 -21.05
N ASP A 372 -13.27 0.57 -21.14
CA ASP A 372 -14.20 1.17 -22.10
C ASP A 372 -14.50 2.63 -21.73
N ALA A 373 -14.59 2.96 -20.44
CA ALA A 373 -14.78 4.33 -19.98
C ALA A 373 -13.63 5.27 -20.42
N TYR A 374 -12.37 4.85 -20.28
CA TYR A 374 -11.23 5.63 -20.79
C TYR A 374 -11.20 5.69 -22.33
N ARG A 375 -11.58 4.60 -23.02
CA ARG A 375 -11.68 4.64 -24.49
C ARG A 375 -12.73 5.64 -24.96
N GLU A 376 -13.87 5.72 -24.30
CA GLU A 376 -14.89 6.74 -24.56
C GLU A 376 -14.36 8.14 -24.22
N LEU A 377 -13.69 8.30 -23.07
CA LEU A 377 -13.04 9.55 -22.65
C LEU A 377 -12.08 10.10 -23.71
N TRP A 378 -11.33 9.20 -24.37
CA TRP A 378 -10.34 9.53 -25.40
C TRP A 378 -10.91 9.62 -26.83
N GLY A 379 -12.21 9.38 -27.01
CA GLY A 379 -12.87 9.40 -28.32
C GLY A 379 -12.50 8.21 -29.23
N LEU A 380 -12.07 7.08 -28.65
CA LEU A 380 -11.68 5.88 -29.40
C LEU A 380 -12.86 4.98 -29.79
N ILE A 381 -14.02 5.10 -29.14
CA ILE A 381 -15.21 4.26 -29.38
C ILE A 381 -16.52 5.05 -29.45
#